data_AF-A0A660WJ71-F1
#
_entry.id   AF-A0A660WJ71-F1
#
_cell.length_a   1.000
_cell.length_b   1.000
_cell.length_c   1.000
_cell.angle_alpha   90.00
_cell.angle_beta   90.00
_cell.angle_gamma   90.00
#
_symmetry.space_group_name_H-M   'P 1'
#
loop_
_entity.id
_entity.type
_entity.pdbx_description
1 polymer ?
#
loop_
_entity_poly.entity_id
_entity_poly.type
_entity_poly.pdbx_seq_one_letter_code
_entity_poly.pdbx_strand_id
1 'polypeptide(L)'
;MYKFGRNKKGFTLIELLVVIAIISMLAGQILPALSTAKEKGRQAYCMNNLHQFSLSIEMYYQDWGDYPTWLSILYPSYLKPKDIFICLTDINKGKRGHGNPAYPEANDIPPDQVPGYSPPYDPGFNLRNPEITACSYIYEFNPCECHWFESSHTPTEISQADTDGNGIVSWKEAKIWQSFHGHRGKVPIVRCFWHYYNHNQKVLNLAYQNYNVFLSDPEWESSSY
;
A
#
# COMPACT_ATOMS: atom_id res chain seq x y z
N MET A 1 -63.15 -47.04 -9.13
CA MET A 1 -62.04 -46.18 -9.62
C MET A 1 -62.22 -44.77 -9.06
N TYR A 2 -61.49 -44.38 -8.02
CA TYR A 2 -61.51 -43.01 -7.50
C TYR A 2 -60.51 -42.15 -8.27
N LYS A 3 -61.00 -41.14 -9.02
CA LYS A 3 -60.16 -40.11 -9.65
C LYS A 3 -59.80 -39.06 -8.60
N PHE A 4 -58.55 -39.03 -8.13
CA PHE A 4 -58.01 -37.90 -7.37
C PHE A 4 -57.86 -36.69 -8.31
N GLY A 5 -58.84 -35.78 -8.28
CA GLY A 5 -58.71 -34.47 -8.91
C GLY A 5 -57.58 -33.70 -8.24
N ARG A 6 -56.46 -33.49 -8.94
CA ARG A 6 -55.39 -32.61 -8.48
C ARG A 6 -55.89 -31.17 -8.55
N ASN A 7 -56.42 -30.67 -7.43
CA ASN A 7 -56.61 -29.24 -7.17
C ASN A 7 -55.24 -28.56 -7.20
N LYS A 8 -54.76 -28.17 -8.39
CA LYS A 8 -53.61 -27.27 -8.51
C LYS A 8 -54.11 -25.88 -8.11
N LYS A 9 -53.93 -25.51 -6.85
CA LYS A 9 -54.09 -24.12 -6.39
C LYS A 9 -53.09 -23.26 -7.18
N GLY A 10 -53.60 -22.34 -8.00
CA GLY A 10 -52.78 -21.34 -8.69
C GLY A 10 -52.30 -20.28 -7.71
N PHE A 11 -51.09 -19.77 -7.91
CA PHE A 11 -50.56 -18.64 -7.14
C PHE A 11 -51.34 -17.38 -7.49
N THR A 12 -51.81 -16.63 -6.50
CA THR A 12 -52.48 -15.35 -6.72
C THR A 12 -51.46 -14.25 -6.96
N LEU A 13 -51.88 -13.20 -7.68
CA LEU A 13 -51.03 -12.03 -7.94
C LEU A 13 -50.64 -11.32 -6.63
N ILE A 14 -51.51 -11.31 -5.63
CA ILE A 14 -51.26 -10.75 -4.30
C ILE A 14 -50.18 -11.55 -3.57
N GLU A 15 -50.27 -12.90 -3.57
CA GLU A 15 -49.25 -13.75 -2.94
C GLU A 15 -47.86 -13.50 -3.55
N LEU A 16 -47.77 -13.32 -4.87
CA LEU A 16 -46.50 -12.99 -5.53
C LEU A 16 -45.99 -11.60 -5.14
N LEU A 17 -46.87 -10.59 -5.11
CA LEU A 17 -46.52 -9.22 -4.75
C LEU A 17 -46.01 -9.10 -3.31
N VAL A 18 -46.64 -9.78 -2.35
CA VAL A 18 -46.20 -9.75 -0.95
C VAL A 18 -44.81 -10.38 -0.80
N VAL A 19 -44.53 -11.49 -1.50
CA VAL A 19 -43.22 -12.14 -1.44
C VAL A 19 -42.12 -11.23 -1.97
N ILE A 20 -42.30 -10.60 -3.14
CA ILE A 20 -41.29 -9.68 -3.67
C ILE A 20 -41.13 -8.43 -2.80
N ALA A 21 -42.21 -7.95 -2.16
CA ALA A 21 -42.14 -6.82 -1.24
C ALA A 21 -41.29 -7.15 -0.01
N ILE A 22 -41.48 -8.33 0.59
CA ILE A 22 -40.68 -8.81 1.73
C ILE A 22 -39.22 -9.00 1.32
N ILE A 23 -38.94 -9.64 0.17
CA ILE A 23 -37.56 -9.82 -0.33
C ILE A 23 -36.89 -8.46 -0.55
N SER A 24 -37.60 -7.49 -1.13
CA SER A 24 -37.05 -6.15 -1.41
C SER A 24 -36.74 -5.39 -0.13
N MET A 25 -37.60 -5.50 0.89
CA MET A 25 -37.36 -4.88 2.21
C MET A 25 -36.11 -5.47 2.89
N LEU A 26 -35.95 -6.80 2.86
CA LEU A 26 -34.79 -7.48 3.44
C LEU A 26 -33.51 -7.18 2.65
N ALA A 27 -33.56 -7.26 1.32
CA ALA A 27 -32.43 -6.99 0.45
C ALA A 27 -31.94 -5.53 0.55
N GLY A 28 -32.88 -4.58 0.74
CA GLY A 28 -32.56 -3.16 0.91
C GLY A 28 -31.60 -2.87 2.07
N GLN A 29 -31.67 -3.65 3.16
CA GLN A 29 -30.76 -3.51 4.30
C GLN A 29 -29.42 -4.23 4.09
N ILE A 30 -29.37 -5.27 3.25
CA ILE A 30 -28.16 -6.08 3.01
C ILE A 30 -27.15 -5.36 2.13
N LEU A 31 -27.60 -4.60 1.13
CA LEU A 31 -26.73 -3.91 0.17
C LEU A 31 -25.68 -2.97 0.82
N PRO A 32 -26.03 -2.04 1.74
CA PRO A 32 -25.04 -1.19 2.41
C PRO A 32 -24.12 -1.96 3.36
N ALA A 33 -24.61 -3.05 3.96
CA ALA A 33 -23.78 -3.92 4.80
C ALA A 33 -22.74 -4.68 3.96
N LEU A 34 -23.13 -5.16 2.77
CA LEU A 34 -22.25 -5.89 1.85
C LEU A 34 -21.15 -5.00 1.26
N SER A 35 -21.44 -3.75 0.90
CA SER A 35 -20.42 -2.82 0.41
C SER A 35 -19.36 -2.54 1.49
N THR A 36 -19.81 -2.31 2.73
CA THR A 36 -18.91 -2.12 3.88
C THR A 36 -18.07 -3.38 4.16
N ALA A 37 -18.69 -4.56 4.13
CA ALA A 37 -17.98 -5.83 4.35
C ALA A 37 -16.92 -6.09 3.27
N LYS A 38 -17.22 -5.79 2.01
CA LYS A 38 -16.28 -5.92 0.89
C LYS A 38 -15.07 -5.00 1.07
N GLU A 39 -15.29 -3.76 1.50
CA GLU A 39 -14.19 -2.81 1.72
C GLU A 39 -13.31 -3.23 2.90
N LYS A 40 -13.90 -3.68 4.01
CA LYS A 40 -13.14 -4.28 5.12
C LYS A 40 -12.31 -5.49 4.67
N GLY A 41 -12.85 -6.32 3.76
CA GLY A 41 -12.11 -7.43 3.18
C GLY A 41 -10.88 -6.99 2.36
N ARG A 42 -10.99 -5.88 1.61
CA ARG A 42 -9.86 -5.30 0.86
C ARG A 42 -8.81 -4.70 1.78
N GLN A 43 -9.23 -4.03 2.85
CA GLN A 43 -8.32 -3.51 3.88
C GLN A 43 -7.56 -4.66 4.55
N ALA A 44 -8.25 -5.74 4.93
CA ALA A 44 -7.63 -6.92 5.52
C ALA A 44 -6.61 -7.57 4.57
N TYR A 45 -6.94 -7.66 3.28
CA TYR A 45 -6.00 -8.14 2.27
C TYR A 45 -4.76 -7.25 2.16
N CYS A 46 -4.94 -5.92 2.11
CA CYS A 46 -3.83 -4.98 2.07
C CYS A 46 -2.97 -5.06 3.34
N MET A 47 -3.57 -5.26 4.52
CA MET A 47 -2.85 -5.46 5.77
C MET A 47 -1.98 -6.71 5.72
N ASN A 48 -2.51 -7.81 5.18
CA ASN A 48 -1.76 -9.03 4.98
C ASN A 48 -0.57 -8.81 4.02
N ASN A 49 -0.74 -8.06 2.93
CA ASN A 49 0.37 -7.71 2.05
C ASN A 49 1.46 -6.90 2.78
N LEU A 50 1.08 -5.91 3.59
CA LEU A 50 2.04 -5.13 4.40
C LEU A 50 2.79 -6.00 5.40
N HIS A 51 2.11 -6.97 6.03
CA HIS A 51 2.76 -7.94 6.91
C HIS A 51 3.76 -8.82 6.16
N GLN A 52 3.44 -9.27 4.94
CA GLN A 52 4.36 -10.02 4.10
C GLN A 52 5.58 -9.18 3.70
N PHE A 53 5.39 -7.89 3.36
CA PHE A 53 6.52 -6.99 3.14
C PHE A 53 7.39 -6.83 4.37
N SER A 54 6.81 -6.70 5.57
CA SER A 54 7.55 -6.62 6.84
C SER A 54 8.52 -7.80 6.98
N LEU A 55 7.99 -9.02 6.85
CA LEU A 55 8.79 -10.24 6.99
C LEU A 55 9.89 -10.31 5.92
N SER A 56 9.55 -10.03 4.66
CA SER A 56 10.52 -10.08 3.56
C SER A 56 11.62 -9.03 3.69
N ILE A 57 11.29 -7.82 4.18
CA ILE A 57 12.28 -6.76 4.44
C ILE A 57 13.20 -7.15 5.58
N GLU A 58 12.66 -7.71 6.67
CA GLU A 58 13.47 -8.17 7.80
C GLU A 58 14.42 -9.31 7.41
N MET A 59 13.92 -10.27 6.61
CA MET A 59 14.77 -11.34 6.06
C MET A 59 15.87 -10.78 5.16
N TYR A 60 15.54 -9.84 4.28
CA TYR A 60 16.54 -9.17 3.43
C TYR A 60 17.60 -8.45 4.28
N TYR A 61 17.17 -7.71 5.31
CA TYR A 61 18.08 -7.02 6.21
C TYR A 61 19.01 -7.98 6.96
N GLN A 62 18.51 -9.14 7.39
CA GLN A 62 19.33 -10.17 8.04
C GLN A 62 20.41 -10.74 7.10
N ASP A 63 20.10 -10.90 5.82
CA ASP A 63 21.03 -11.45 4.84
C ASP A 63 22.06 -10.43 4.33
N TRP A 64 21.65 -9.18 4.12
CA TRP A 64 22.45 -8.15 3.45
C TRP A 64 22.96 -7.04 4.38
N GLY A 65 22.43 -6.93 5.60
CA GLY A 65 22.79 -5.89 6.57
C GLY A 65 22.25 -4.49 6.24
N ASP A 66 21.40 -4.36 5.24
CA ASP A 66 20.79 -3.09 4.82
C ASP A 66 19.38 -3.33 4.25
N TYR A 67 18.58 -2.27 4.13
CA TYR A 67 17.25 -2.32 3.53
C TYR A 67 17.32 -2.48 2.00
N PRO A 68 16.33 -3.13 1.38
CA PRO A 68 16.28 -3.23 -0.08
C PRO A 68 16.18 -1.84 -0.69
N THR A 69 16.78 -1.62 -1.85
CA THR A 69 16.68 -0.34 -2.58
C THR A 69 15.26 -0.10 -3.09
N TRP A 70 14.53 -1.15 -3.41
CA TRP A 70 13.14 -1.07 -3.86
C TRP A 70 12.35 -2.28 -3.37
N LEU A 71 11.04 -2.13 -3.28
CA LEU A 71 10.16 -3.23 -2.88
C LEU A 71 10.24 -4.37 -3.91
N SER A 72 10.36 -4.02 -5.20
CA SER A 72 10.45 -4.95 -6.32
C SER A 72 11.67 -5.88 -6.25
N ILE A 73 12.75 -5.49 -5.57
CA ILE A 73 13.96 -6.32 -5.39
C ILE A 73 13.72 -7.53 -4.47
N LEU A 74 12.70 -7.46 -3.61
CA LEU A 74 12.31 -8.61 -2.77
C LEU A 74 11.77 -9.78 -3.60
N TYR A 75 11.28 -9.51 -4.81
CA TYR A 75 10.88 -10.55 -5.75
C TYR A 75 12.10 -11.01 -6.58
N PRO A 76 12.27 -12.33 -6.84
CA PRO A 76 11.46 -13.46 -6.37
C PRO A 76 11.97 -14.08 -5.07
N SER A 77 13.11 -13.66 -4.52
CA SER A 77 13.83 -14.41 -3.48
C SER A 77 13.15 -14.40 -2.12
N TYR A 78 12.60 -13.26 -1.71
CA TYR A 78 12.01 -13.04 -0.38
C TYR A 78 10.48 -12.97 -0.42
N LEU A 79 9.91 -12.66 -1.59
CA LEU A 79 8.49 -12.43 -1.74
C LEU A 79 7.96 -13.06 -3.04
N LYS A 80 6.95 -13.92 -2.90
CA LYS A 80 6.13 -14.49 -3.99
C LYS A 80 4.68 -14.61 -3.50
N PRO A 81 3.64 -14.39 -4.32
CA PRO A 81 3.59 -14.04 -5.76
C PRO A 81 3.63 -12.53 -6.09
N LYS A 82 3.70 -12.16 -7.38
CA LYS A 82 3.71 -10.75 -7.86
C LYS A 82 2.45 -9.96 -7.48
N ASP A 83 1.33 -10.63 -7.21
CA ASP A 83 0.09 -9.97 -6.84
C ASP A 83 0.17 -9.20 -5.50
N ILE A 84 1.16 -9.52 -4.66
CA ILE A 84 1.38 -8.83 -3.37
C ILE A 84 1.69 -7.33 -3.58
N PHE A 85 2.32 -6.97 -4.70
CA PHE A 85 2.60 -5.58 -5.07
C PHE A 85 1.34 -4.79 -5.46
N ILE A 86 0.19 -5.44 -5.61
CA ILE A 86 -1.04 -4.80 -6.08
C ILE A 86 -2.05 -4.74 -4.93
N CYS A 87 -2.57 -3.53 -4.69
CA CYS A 87 -3.68 -3.35 -3.76
C CYS A 87 -5.02 -3.63 -4.46
N LEU A 88 -5.90 -4.43 -3.87
CA LEU A 88 -7.22 -4.74 -4.46
C LEU A 88 -8.18 -3.53 -4.55
N THR A 89 -7.87 -2.45 -3.83
CA THR A 89 -8.62 -1.18 -3.88
C THR A 89 -8.10 -0.27 -5.00
N ASP A 90 -6.90 -0.52 -5.52
CA ASP A 90 -6.34 0.24 -6.63
C ASP A 90 -7.07 -0.06 -7.95
N ILE A 91 -7.73 0.96 -8.49
CA ILE A 91 -8.48 0.88 -9.74
C ILE A 91 -7.53 0.63 -10.94
N ASN A 92 -6.30 1.13 -10.87
CA ASN A 92 -5.28 0.98 -11.91
C ASN A 92 -4.45 -0.30 -11.74
N LYS A 93 -4.69 -1.08 -10.68
CA LYS A 93 -3.97 -2.33 -10.38
C LYS A 93 -2.45 -2.14 -10.37
N GLY A 94 -1.96 -1.06 -9.75
CA GLY A 94 -0.53 -0.74 -9.61
C GLY A 94 0.14 -0.19 -10.87
N LYS A 95 -0.54 -0.14 -12.03
CA LYS A 95 0.07 0.30 -13.30
C LYS A 95 0.44 1.78 -13.37
N ARG A 96 -0.11 2.59 -12.46
CA ARG A 96 0.20 4.02 -12.31
C ARG A 96 1.01 4.28 -11.03
N GLY A 97 1.60 3.23 -10.47
CA GLY A 97 2.34 3.28 -9.23
C GLY A 97 1.44 3.45 -8.00
N HIS A 98 1.96 4.08 -6.96
CA HIS A 98 1.27 4.31 -5.70
C HIS A 98 0.12 5.32 -5.81
N GLY A 99 0.00 6.03 -6.94
CA GLY A 99 -1.13 6.90 -7.23
C GLY A 99 -1.05 8.30 -6.65
N ASN A 100 0.06 8.67 -5.99
CA ASN A 100 0.33 10.05 -5.62
C ASN A 100 1.10 10.77 -6.73
N PRO A 101 0.52 11.80 -7.37
CA PRO A 101 1.22 12.58 -8.38
C PRO A 101 2.29 13.52 -7.80
N ALA A 102 2.33 13.74 -6.47
CA ALA A 102 3.32 14.62 -5.85
C ALA A 102 4.72 14.00 -5.74
N TYR A 103 4.81 12.66 -5.75
CA TYR A 103 6.06 11.92 -5.59
C TYR A 103 6.23 10.89 -6.72
N PRO A 104 6.27 11.33 -8.00
CA PRO A 104 6.39 10.44 -9.15
C PRO A 104 7.66 9.58 -9.09
N GLU A 105 8.74 10.11 -8.54
CA GLU A 105 10.06 9.47 -8.38
C GLU A 105 10.05 8.26 -7.45
N ALA A 106 9.12 8.20 -6.48
CA ALA A 106 9.00 7.11 -5.52
C ALA A 106 8.12 5.94 -5.99
N ASN A 107 7.69 5.93 -7.25
CA ASN A 107 6.86 4.86 -7.81
C ASN A 107 7.72 3.66 -8.20
N ASP A 108 7.47 2.47 -7.65
CA ASP A 108 8.18 1.22 -7.99
C ASP A 108 7.61 0.56 -9.27
N ILE A 109 7.57 1.32 -10.38
CA ILE A 109 7.13 0.92 -11.73
C ILE A 109 7.99 1.57 -12.84
N PRO A 110 8.19 0.93 -14.01
CA PRO A 110 8.99 1.49 -15.10
C PRO A 110 8.76 3.00 -15.34
N PRO A 111 9.81 3.84 -15.48
CA PRO A 111 9.64 5.30 -15.43
C PRO A 111 8.76 5.84 -16.57
N ASP A 112 8.73 5.14 -17.69
CA ASP A 112 7.86 5.40 -18.85
C ASP A 112 6.36 5.19 -18.55
N GLN A 113 6.03 4.47 -17.47
CA GLN A 113 4.67 4.21 -17.02
C GLN A 113 4.20 5.16 -15.91
N VAL A 114 5.11 5.95 -15.34
CA VAL A 114 4.79 6.90 -14.27
C VAL A 114 4.04 8.10 -14.87
N PRO A 115 2.79 8.38 -14.45
CA PRO A 115 2.00 9.46 -15.03
C PRO A 115 2.66 10.83 -14.84
N GLY A 116 2.89 11.56 -15.94
CA GLY A 116 3.45 12.92 -15.90
C GLY A 116 4.95 12.99 -15.63
N TYR A 117 5.65 11.84 -15.54
CA TYR A 117 7.08 11.79 -15.33
C TYR A 117 7.81 11.59 -16.67
N SER A 118 8.68 12.54 -17.02
CA SER A 118 9.41 12.55 -18.30
C SER A 118 10.92 12.56 -18.07
N PRO A 119 11.72 12.06 -19.02
CA PRO A 119 13.18 12.05 -18.90
C PRO A 119 13.77 13.47 -18.71
N PRO A 120 14.96 13.61 -18.07
CA PRO A 120 15.80 12.53 -17.56
C PRO A 120 15.22 11.88 -16.30
N TYR A 121 15.27 10.55 -16.24
CA TYR A 121 14.81 9.79 -15.09
C TYR A 121 15.91 9.67 -14.04
N ASP A 122 15.52 9.60 -12.77
CA ASP A 122 16.44 9.35 -11.67
C ASP A 122 17.23 8.03 -11.90
N PRO A 123 18.56 8.02 -11.78
CA PRO A 123 19.38 6.81 -11.92
C PRO A 123 18.98 5.67 -10.98
N GLY A 124 18.41 5.99 -9.82
CA GLY A 124 17.92 5.05 -8.81
C GLY A 124 16.85 4.09 -9.34
N PHE A 125 16.14 4.45 -10.42
CA PHE A 125 15.20 3.55 -11.09
C PHE A 125 15.85 2.33 -11.73
N ASN A 126 17.15 2.39 -12.06
CA ASN A 126 17.91 1.26 -12.60
C ASN A 126 18.14 0.16 -11.55
N LEU A 127 17.98 0.49 -10.26
CA LEU A 127 18.16 -0.45 -9.15
C LEU A 127 16.89 -1.24 -8.83
N ARG A 128 15.81 -1.07 -9.60
CA ARG A 128 14.58 -1.85 -9.46
C ARG A 128 14.67 -3.20 -10.12
N ASN A 129 13.78 -4.10 -9.71
CA ASN A 129 13.54 -5.31 -10.47
C ASN A 129 12.58 -5.02 -11.65
N PRO A 130 13.04 -5.09 -12.92
CA PRO A 130 12.20 -4.81 -14.09
C PRO A 130 11.07 -5.83 -14.29
N GLU A 131 11.12 -6.97 -13.61
CA GLU A 131 10.05 -7.97 -13.63
C GLU A 131 8.74 -7.51 -12.97
N ILE A 132 8.82 -6.49 -12.11
CA ILE A 132 7.67 -5.88 -11.46
C ILE A 132 7.29 -4.62 -12.24
N THR A 133 6.19 -4.71 -12.99
CA THR A 133 5.69 -3.61 -13.83
C THR A 133 4.48 -2.90 -13.23
N ALA A 134 4.10 -3.25 -12.01
CA ALA A 134 2.94 -2.67 -11.33
C ALA A 134 3.14 -2.75 -9.81
N CYS A 135 2.99 -1.61 -9.13
CA CYS A 135 3.10 -1.53 -7.68
C CYS A 135 2.14 -0.46 -7.15
N SER A 136 1.21 -0.83 -6.27
CA SER A 136 0.27 0.10 -5.62
C SER A 136 0.82 0.73 -4.34
N TYR A 137 2.04 0.36 -3.94
CA TYR A 137 2.66 0.77 -2.69
C TYR A 137 3.79 1.77 -2.96
N ILE A 138 3.95 2.74 -2.06
CA ILE A 138 5.14 3.58 -2.03
C ILE A 138 6.14 2.96 -1.06
N TYR A 139 7.39 2.88 -1.50
CA TYR A 139 8.53 2.47 -0.68
C TYR A 139 9.44 3.68 -0.46
N GLU A 140 9.56 4.14 0.78
CA GLU A 140 10.22 5.41 1.12
C GLU A 140 11.69 5.27 1.51
N PHE A 141 12.24 4.09 1.29
CA PHE A 141 13.68 3.82 1.42
C PHE A 141 14.31 3.64 0.04
N ASN A 142 13.65 4.16 -0.99
CA ASN A 142 14.14 4.11 -2.35
C ASN A 142 15.34 5.05 -2.55
N PRO A 143 16.22 4.76 -3.53
CA PRO A 143 17.43 5.53 -3.78
C PRO A 143 17.20 6.79 -4.62
N CYS A 144 15.97 7.07 -5.09
CA CYS A 144 15.72 8.29 -5.86
C CYS A 144 15.83 9.55 -5.00
N GLU A 145 16.10 10.67 -5.64
CA GLU A 145 16.13 12.00 -5.03
C GLU A 145 14.80 12.31 -4.34
N CYS A 146 14.90 12.87 -3.15
CA CYS A 146 13.77 13.23 -2.30
C CYS A 146 13.45 14.72 -2.45
N HIS A 147 12.83 15.10 -3.58
CA HIS A 147 12.59 16.51 -3.91
C HIS A 147 11.84 17.30 -2.82
N TRP A 148 10.92 16.66 -2.09
CA TRP A 148 10.19 17.33 -1.01
C TRP A 148 11.09 17.66 0.19
N PHE A 149 12.11 16.84 0.46
CA PHE A 149 13.03 17.07 1.57
C PHE A 149 13.87 18.30 1.25
N GLU A 150 14.43 18.35 0.04
CA GLU A 150 15.22 19.49 -0.43
C GLU A 150 14.41 20.79 -0.49
N SER A 151 13.13 20.73 -0.86
CA SER A 151 12.28 21.93 -0.89
C SER A 151 11.88 22.44 0.49
N SER A 152 12.00 21.63 1.54
CA SER A 152 11.41 21.91 2.86
C SER A 152 12.45 22.12 3.97
N HIS A 153 13.73 21.91 3.70
CA HIS A 153 14.81 22.00 4.68
C HIS A 153 15.89 22.99 4.27
N THR A 154 16.67 23.44 5.25
CA THR A 154 17.78 24.36 5.03
C THR A 154 18.97 23.65 4.36
N PRO A 155 19.85 24.37 3.64
CA PRO A 155 21.04 23.76 3.02
C PRO A 155 21.94 23.01 4.00
N THR A 156 22.01 23.46 5.26
CA THR A 156 22.76 22.78 6.32
C THR A 156 22.14 21.43 6.68
N GLU A 157 20.81 21.36 6.78
CA GLU A 157 20.09 20.11 7.07
C GLU A 157 20.18 19.13 5.90
N ILE A 158 20.08 19.62 4.66
CA ILE A 158 20.28 18.83 3.45
C ILE A 158 21.69 18.20 3.45
N SER A 159 22.72 19.00 3.71
CA SER A 159 24.10 18.51 3.80
C SER A 159 24.34 17.54 4.97
N GLN A 160 23.52 17.58 6.01
CA GLN A 160 23.58 16.62 7.11
C GLN A 160 22.82 15.31 6.81
N ALA A 161 21.80 15.39 5.95
CA ALA A 161 21.02 14.25 5.53
C ALA A 161 21.70 13.44 4.42
N ASP A 162 22.47 14.09 3.54
CA ASP A 162 23.33 13.44 2.54
C ASP A 162 24.47 12.67 3.24
N THR A 163 24.26 11.37 3.43
CA THR A 163 25.17 10.50 4.17
C THR A 163 26.25 9.88 3.29
N ASP A 164 25.98 9.74 1.98
CA ASP A 164 26.94 9.18 1.02
C ASP A 164 27.79 10.25 0.31
N GLY A 165 27.45 11.52 0.47
CA GLY A 165 28.18 12.68 -0.02
C GLY A 165 28.04 12.89 -1.53
N ASN A 166 26.97 12.36 -2.14
CA ASN A 166 26.73 12.45 -3.58
C ASN A 166 26.08 13.78 -4.02
N GLY A 167 25.69 14.63 -3.06
CA GLY A 167 25.09 15.94 -3.30
C GLY A 167 23.57 15.93 -3.53
N ILE A 168 22.91 14.78 -3.40
CA ILE A 168 21.45 14.62 -3.43
C ILE A 168 20.99 13.93 -2.15
N VAL A 169 19.79 14.25 -1.66
CA VAL A 169 19.22 13.51 -0.52
C VAL A 169 18.25 12.47 -1.05
N SER A 170 18.60 11.20 -0.95
CA SER A 170 17.69 10.10 -1.32
C SER A 170 16.50 10.00 -0.37
N TRP A 171 15.43 9.31 -0.79
CA TRP A 171 14.30 9.02 0.11
C TRP A 171 14.75 8.28 1.37
N LYS A 172 15.65 7.29 1.23
CA LYS A 172 16.26 6.58 2.37
C LYS A 172 16.94 7.54 3.33
N GLU A 173 17.77 8.44 2.84
CA GLU A 173 18.50 9.41 3.65
C GLU A 173 17.57 10.40 4.36
N ALA A 174 16.59 10.93 3.65
CA ALA A 174 15.56 11.78 4.23
C ALA A 174 14.84 11.06 5.39
N LYS A 175 14.53 9.77 5.23
CA LYS A 175 13.88 8.97 6.28
C LYS A 175 14.77 8.65 7.46
N ILE A 176 16.03 8.33 7.21
CA ILE A 176 17.03 8.13 8.27
C ILE A 176 17.22 9.44 9.04
N TRP A 177 17.38 10.56 8.35
CA TRP A 177 17.50 11.88 8.98
C TRP A 177 16.27 12.20 9.84
N GLN A 178 15.05 11.99 9.32
CA GLN A 178 13.80 12.17 10.08
C GLN A 178 13.78 11.33 11.36
N SER A 179 14.30 10.11 11.33
CA SER A 179 14.35 9.21 12.50
C SER A 179 15.14 9.84 13.66
N PHE A 180 16.21 10.59 13.36
CA PHE A 180 17.03 11.28 14.36
C PHE A 180 16.49 12.65 14.76
N HIS A 181 15.68 13.30 13.90
CA HIS A 181 15.24 14.68 14.08
C HIS A 181 13.77 14.79 14.50
N GLY A 182 13.40 14.06 15.55
CA GLY A 182 12.09 14.21 16.23
C GLY A 182 10.98 13.30 15.69
N HIS A 183 11.20 12.58 14.58
CA HIS A 183 10.22 11.62 14.07
C HIS A 183 10.46 10.18 14.57
N ARG A 184 11.62 9.83 15.14
CA ARG A 184 11.91 8.55 15.83
C ARG A 184 11.28 7.33 15.13
N GLY A 185 10.53 6.49 15.85
CA GLY A 185 9.88 5.29 15.30
C GLY A 185 8.68 5.56 14.38
N LYS A 186 8.48 6.81 13.95
CA LYS A 186 7.35 7.28 13.13
C LYS A 186 7.82 7.55 11.69
N VAL A 187 8.66 6.66 11.18
CA VAL A 187 9.27 6.78 9.85
C VAL A 187 8.67 5.69 8.96
N PRO A 188 7.65 6.01 8.14
CA PRO A 188 7.04 5.04 7.25
C PRO A 188 8.03 4.58 6.18
N ILE A 189 8.05 3.27 5.96
CA ILE A 189 8.87 2.57 4.98
C ILE A 189 8.00 2.12 3.81
N VAL A 190 6.87 1.45 4.08
CA VAL A 190 5.92 0.98 3.05
C VAL A 190 4.53 1.51 3.36
N ARG A 191 3.89 2.15 2.38
CA ARG A 191 2.49 2.57 2.49
C ARG A 191 1.66 2.12 1.30
N CYS A 192 0.42 1.73 1.58
CA CYS A 192 -0.62 1.68 0.56
C CYS A 192 -1.33 3.04 0.49
N PHE A 193 -1.05 3.82 -0.54
CA PHE A 193 -1.61 5.16 -0.68
C PHE A 193 -3.15 5.15 -0.74
N TRP A 194 -3.72 4.15 -1.42
CA TRP A 194 -5.16 3.96 -1.59
C TRP A 194 -5.92 3.81 -0.27
N HIS A 195 -5.33 3.12 0.72
CA HIS A 195 -5.95 2.92 2.02
C HIS A 195 -5.52 3.95 3.07
N TYR A 196 -4.34 4.54 2.90
CA TYR A 196 -3.85 5.58 3.80
C TYR A 196 -4.81 6.78 3.83
N TYR A 197 -5.13 7.37 2.67
CA TYR A 197 -5.96 8.58 2.60
C TYR A 197 -7.44 8.32 2.79
N ASN A 198 -7.93 7.15 2.35
CA ASN A 198 -9.37 6.87 2.35
C ASN A 198 -9.85 6.14 3.61
N HIS A 199 -8.95 5.43 4.30
CA HIS A 199 -9.33 4.50 5.36
C HIS A 199 -8.45 4.56 6.61
N ASN A 200 -7.49 5.50 6.69
CA ASN A 200 -6.54 5.64 7.79
C ASN A 200 -5.89 4.30 8.18
N GLN A 201 -5.55 3.49 7.17
CA GLN A 201 -5.02 2.15 7.41
C GLN A 201 -3.58 2.22 7.93
N LYS A 202 -3.22 1.26 8.79
CA LYS A 202 -1.84 1.10 9.26
C LYS A 202 -0.85 1.02 8.12
N VAL A 203 0.33 1.54 8.40
CA VAL A 203 1.49 1.57 7.52
C VAL A 203 2.63 0.79 8.15
N LEU A 204 3.62 0.47 7.32
CA LEU A 204 4.83 -0.19 7.77
C LEU A 204 5.85 0.88 8.18
N ASN A 205 6.23 0.91 9.45
CA ASN A 205 7.12 1.90 10.04
C ASN A 205 8.47 1.28 10.48
N LEU A 206 9.49 2.12 10.56
CA LEU A 206 10.82 1.81 11.10
C LEU A 206 10.89 2.11 12.60
N ALA A 207 11.37 1.17 13.41
CA ALA A 207 11.59 1.38 14.84
C ALA A 207 12.89 2.16 15.10
N TYR A 208 12.86 3.10 16.05
CA TYR A 208 14.02 3.96 16.34
C TYR A 208 15.21 3.24 16.99
N GLN A 209 14.95 2.32 17.92
CA GLN A 209 16.01 1.72 18.74
C GLN A 209 16.76 0.61 18.01
N ASN A 210 16.02 -0.27 17.32
CA ASN A 210 16.56 -1.50 16.75
C ASN A 210 16.43 -1.54 15.23
N TYR A 211 15.87 -0.51 14.60
CA TYR A 211 15.55 -0.45 13.17
C TYR A 211 14.63 -1.60 12.68
N ASN A 212 14.01 -2.36 13.58
CA ASN A 212 13.02 -3.36 13.20
C ASN A 212 11.80 -2.71 12.54
N VAL A 213 11.11 -3.47 11.70
CA VAL A 213 9.98 -2.97 10.92
C VAL A 213 8.68 -3.42 11.59
N PHE A 214 7.69 -2.55 11.70
CA PHE A 214 6.43 -2.88 12.38
C PHE A 214 5.21 -2.17 11.78
N LEU A 215 4.02 -2.73 12.02
CA LEU A 215 2.76 -2.17 11.55
C LEU A 215 2.13 -1.27 12.60
N SER A 216 2.00 0.02 12.31
CA SER A 216 1.33 0.97 13.20
C SER A 216 0.55 2.01 12.42
N ASP A 217 -0.23 2.81 13.13
CA ASP A 217 -0.95 3.92 12.52
C ASP A 217 0.05 4.96 11.97
N PRO A 218 -0.35 5.78 10.97
CA PRO A 218 0.49 6.84 10.39
C PRO A 218 1.09 7.80 11.42
N GLU A 219 0.36 8.00 12.51
CA GLU A 219 0.76 8.84 13.62
C GLU A 219 0.66 8.03 14.93
N TRP A 220 1.69 8.18 15.78
CA TRP A 220 1.76 7.69 17.17
C TRP A 220 1.83 6.17 17.38
N GLU A 221 3.00 5.72 17.84
CA GLU A 221 3.07 4.79 18.98
C GLU A 221 3.61 5.55 20.20
N SER A 222 2.85 5.55 21.29
CA SER A 222 3.30 5.95 22.63
C SER A 222 3.70 4.74 23.49
N SER A 223 3.86 3.55 22.89
CA SER A 223 3.96 2.31 23.64
C SER A 223 4.80 1.21 22.96
N SER A 224 5.91 1.56 22.32
CA SER A 224 7.02 0.61 22.14
C SER A 224 7.99 0.82 23.30
N TYR A 225 7.64 0.20 24.44
CA TYR A 225 8.59 -0.08 25.53
C TYR A 225 9.44 -1.29 25.18
#